data_AF-A0A511XHU0-F1
#
_entry.id   AF-A0A511XHU0-F1
#
_cell.length_a   1.000
_cell.length_b   1.000
_cell.length_c   1.000
_cell.angle_alpha   90.00
_cell.angle_beta   90.00
_cell.angle_gamma   90.00
#
_symmetry.space_group_name_H-M   'P 1'
#
loop_
_entity.id
_entity.type
_entity.pdbx_description
1 polymer ?
#
loop_
_entity_poly.entity_id
_entity_poly.type
_entity_poly.pdbx_seq_one_letter_code
_entity_poly.pdbx_strand_id
1 'polypeptide(L)'
;MATNLPRVVEVRKPTIAGALDRDRIVLNDSSYKLKLSATDSWSEPLSDQIPHVLATDISRRLPGVSLFVQDDATATTPQAYVELVITRFARDDANNAVFEAQVAVHRADSEAPKTSRSILLKMPAPGDTDALVSALSTLLGQAADQIAAEIQQLPPVPTADQ
;
A
#
# COMPACT_ATOMS: atom_id res chain seq x y z
N MET A 1 24.97 -2.05 -17.62
CA MET A 1 23.60 -2.57 -17.77
C MET A 1 22.68 -1.51 -17.19
N ALA A 2 21.96 -0.76 -18.02
CA ALA A 2 21.03 0.25 -17.51
C ALA A 2 19.77 -0.46 -17.00
N THR A 3 19.52 -0.41 -15.69
CA THR A 3 18.27 -0.88 -15.11
C THR A 3 17.15 0.02 -15.62
N ASN A 4 16.33 -0.45 -16.56
CA ASN A 4 15.23 0.35 -17.13
C ASN A 4 14.04 0.35 -16.14
N LEU A 5 14.25 1.02 -15.01
CA LEU A 5 13.23 1.30 -14.01
C LEU A 5 12.14 2.17 -14.63
N PRO A 6 10.88 1.99 -14.22
CA PRO A 6 9.83 2.89 -14.66
C PRO A 6 10.13 4.25 -14.03
N ARG A 7 10.16 5.32 -14.82
CA ARG A 7 10.38 6.69 -14.31
C ARG A 7 9.12 7.29 -13.72
N VAL A 8 7.97 6.76 -14.09
CA VAL A 8 6.66 7.22 -13.64
C VAL A 8 5.83 6.01 -13.22
N VAL A 9 5.38 6.00 -11.98
CA VAL A 9 4.59 4.92 -11.40
C VAL A 9 3.33 5.50 -10.77
N GLU A 10 2.19 4.92 -11.11
CA GLU A 10 0.90 5.26 -10.49
C GLU A 10 0.61 4.29 -9.35
N VAL A 11 0.28 4.84 -8.18
CA VAL A 11 -0.29 4.07 -7.07
C VAL A 11 -1.80 4.18 -7.17
N ARG A 12 -2.47 3.07 -7.47
CA ARG A 12 -3.94 3.05 -7.56
C ARG A 12 -4.58 3.10 -6.20
N LYS A 13 -5.77 3.70 -6.14
CA LYS A 13 -6.57 3.68 -4.92
C LYS A 13 -6.87 2.22 -4.55
N PRO A 14 -6.52 1.78 -3.33
CA PRO A 14 -6.66 0.39 -2.95
C PRO A 14 -8.13 0.05 -2.73
N THR A 15 -8.50 -1.20 -2.98
CA THR A 15 -9.73 -1.75 -2.42
C THR A 15 -9.52 -1.97 -0.93
N ILE A 16 -10.32 -1.33 -0.10
CA ILE A 16 -10.32 -1.54 1.35
C ILE A 16 -11.43 -2.53 1.70
N ALA A 17 -11.11 -3.56 2.49
CA ALA A 17 -12.14 -4.49 2.97
C ALA A 17 -13.25 -3.72 3.71
N GLY A 18 -14.51 -4.05 3.42
CA GLY A 18 -15.66 -3.30 3.94
C GLY A 18 -15.80 -3.29 5.47
N ALA A 19 -15.03 -4.09 6.22
CA ALA A 19 -14.94 -3.98 7.68
C ALA A 19 -14.01 -2.83 8.14
N LEU A 20 -13.01 -2.49 7.33
CA LEU A 20 -12.03 -1.41 7.57
C LEU A 20 -12.48 -0.07 7.00
N ASP A 21 -13.36 -0.09 6.00
CA ASP A 21 -13.90 1.11 5.36
C ASP A 21 -14.87 1.85 6.28
N ARG A 22 -14.31 2.57 7.24
CA ARG A 22 -14.99 3.25 8.34
C ARG A 22 -14.26 4.57 8.60
N ASP A 23 -15.02 5.59 8.97
CA ASP A 23 -14.44 6.85 9.46
C ASP A 23 -13.69 6.62 10.79
N ARG A 24 -14.18 5.69 11.61
CA ARG A 24 -13.61 5.37 12.92
C ARG A 24 -12.46 4.38 12.80
N ILE A 25 -11.42 4.59 13.60
CA ILE A 25 -10.26 3.69 13.63
C ILE A 25 -10.70 2.31 14.11
N VAL A 26 -10.44 1.28 13.31
CA VAL A 26 -10.62 -0.11 13.70
C VAL A 26 -9.45 -0.53 14.61
N LEU A 27 -9.75 -0.77 15.88
CA LEU A 27 -8.76 -1.17 16.88
C LEU A 27 -8.42 -2.66 16.78
N ASN A 28 -9.42 -3.51 16.55
CA ASN A 28 -9.27 -4.97 16.43
C ASN A 28 -10.43 -5.50 15.57
N ASP A 29 -10.14 -6.45 14.70
CA ASP A 29 -11.07 -7.10 13.76
C ASP A 29 -10.97 -8.64 13.82
N SER A 30 -10.48 -9.18 14.93
CA SER A 30 -10.35 -10.60 15.22
C SER A 30 -11.57 -11.18 15.94
N SER A 31 -11.61 -12.50 16.11
CA SER A 31 -12.65 -13.18 16.89
C SER A 31 -14.09 -12.85 16.46
N TYR A 32 -14.30 -12.64 15.15
CA TYR A 32 -15.60 -12.33 14.54
C TYR A 32 -16.27 -11.06 15.08
N LYS A 33 -15.49 -10.13 15.66
CA LYS A 33 -15.97 -8.86 16.20
C LYS A 33 -15.11 -7.71 15.72
N LEU A 34 -15.76 -6.59 15.44
CA LEU A 34 -15.07 -5.34 15.13
C LEU A 34 -15.08 -4.46 16.36
N LYS A 35 -13.90 -4.09 16.85
CA LYS A 35 -13.73 -3.07 17.90
C LYS A 35 -13.29 -1.78 17.23
N LEU A 36 -14.11 -0.74 17.36
CA LEU A 36 -13.81 0.60 16.86
C LEU A 36 -13.31 1.49 18.01
N SER A 37 -12.48 2.49 17.71
CA SER A 37 -12.17 3.55 18.68
C SER A 37 -13.44 4.29 19.06
N ALA A 38 -13.53 4.73 20.33
CA ALA A 38 -14.65 5.49 20.88
C ALA A 38 -14.51 7.01 20.70
N THR A 39 -13.31 7.51 20.42
CA THR A 39 -13.02 8.95 20.31
C THR A 39 -12.28 9.33 19.03
N ASP A 40 -11.62 8.37 18.38
CA ASP A 40 -10.66 8.65 17.31
C ASP A 40 -11.20 8.21 15.96
N SER A 41 -10.84 8.98 14.92
CA SER A 41 -11.26 8.78 13.54
C SER A 41 -10.07 9.03 12.60
N TRP A 42 -10.12 8.40 11.44
CA TRP A 42 -9.24 8.76 10.33
C TRP A 42 -9.62 10.16 9.82
N SER A 43 -8.62 10.95 9.40
CA SER A 43 -8.87 12.28 8.84
C SER A 43 -9.57 12.25 7.48
N GLU A 44 -9.36 11.16 6.74
CA GLU A 44 -9.93 10.88 5.42
C GLU A 44 -10.19 9.37 5.28
N PRO A 45 -10.96 8.90 4.28
CA PRO A 45 -11.09 7.47 4.02
C PRO A 45 -9.73 6.80 3.84
N LEU A 46 -9.58 5.56 4.35
CA LEU A 46 -8.33 4.80 4.20
C LEU A 46 -7.95 4.56 2.73
N SER A 47 -8.94 4.46 1.84
CA SER A 47 -8.74 4.36 0.39
C SER A 47 -8.08 5.60 -0.22
N ASP A 48 -8.15 6.75 0.44
CA ASP A 48 -7.50 7.98 0.00
C ASP A 48 -6.17 8.18 0.73
N GLN A 49 -6.09 7.94 2.05
CA GLN A 49 -4.84 8.16 2.81
C GLN A 49 -3.72 7.19 2.46
N ILE A 50 -4.02 5.89 2.40
CA ILE A 50 -2.99 4.86 2.24
C ILE A 50 -2.18 5.02 0.94
N PRO A 51 -2.77 5.23 -0.24
CA PRO A 51 -1.98 5.35 -1.46
C PRO A 51 -1.04 6.57 -1.45
N HIS A 52 -1.42 7.68 -0.79
CA HIS A 52 -0.56 8.86 -0.65
C HIS A 52 0.65 8.61 0.25
N VAL A 53 0.42 7.98 1.42
CA VAL A 53 1.50 7.58 2.32
C VAL A 53 2.43 6.59 1.61
N LEU A 54 1.85 5.60 0.92
CA LEU A 54 2.61 4.60 0.18
C LEU A 54 3.44 5.22 -0.96
N ALA A 55 2.86 6.13 -1.76
CA ALA A 55 3.58 6.84 -2.82
C ALA A 55 4.75 7.68 -2.26
N THR A 56 4.53 8.37 -1.13
CA THR A 56 5.57 9.13 -0.42
C THR A 56 6.68 8.20 0.10
N ASP A 57 6.32 7.06 0.64
CA ASP A 57 7.28 6.08 1.14
C ASP A 57 8.10 5.44 0.03
N ILE A 58 7.48 5.05 -1.08
CA ILE A 58 8.16 4.46 -2.23
C ILE A 58 9.08 5.48 -2.91
N SER A 59 8.62 6.72 -3.11
CA SER A 59 9.44 7.77 -3.74
C SER A 59 10.73 8.08 -2.96
N ARG A 60 10.68 8.02 -1.62
CA ARG A 60 11.88 8.13 -0.77
C ARG A 60 12.88 6.99 -0.98
N ARG A 61 12.39 5.79 -1.34
CA ARG A 61 13.20 4.58 -1.57
C ARG A 61 13.72 4.48 -3.00
N LEU A 62 13.03 5.12 -3.95
CA LEU A 62 13.36 5.13 -5.38
C LEU A 62 13.64 6.55 -5.90
N PRO A 63 14.76 7.19 -5.51
CA PRO A 63 15.14 8.49 -6.06
C PRO A 63 15.18 8.46 -7.60
N GLY A 64 14.50 9.42 -8.22
CA GLY A 64 14.40 9.51 -9.69
C GLY A 64 13.21 8.78 -10.32
N VAL A 65 12.39 8.10 -9.51
CA VAL A 65 11.07 7.60 -9.90
C VAL A 65 10.01 8.57 -9.39
N SER A 66 9.17 9.07 -10.30
CA SER A 66 8.02 9.92 -9.98
C SER A 66 6.83 9.04 -9.61
N LEU A 67 6.30 9.22 -8.40
CA LEU A 67 5.10 8.53 -7.90
C LEU A 67 3.95 9.53 -7.86
N PHE A 68 2.76 9.10 -8.30
CA PHE A 68 1.51 9.85 -8.11
C PHE A 68 0.36 8.89 -7.78
N VAL A 69 -0.68 9.39 -7.13
CA VAL A 69 -1.87 8.58 -6.80
C VAL A 69 -2.92 8.74 -7.90
N GLN A 70 -3.66 7.66 -8.15
CA GLN A 70 -4.79 7.70 -9.07
C GLN A 70 -5.75 8.85 -8.74
N ASP A 71 -6.18 9.57 -9.78
CA ASP A 71 -7.07 10.73 -9.75
C ASP A 71 -6.46 12.03 -9.18
N ASP A 72 -5.16 12.05 -8.85
CA ASP A 72 -4.47 13.28 -8.49
C ASP A 72 -4.41 14.28 -9.64
N ALA A 73 -4.44 15.59 -9.33
CA ALA A 73 -4.29 16.64 -10.33
C ALA A 73 -2.94 16.63 -11.06
N THR A 74 -1.93 15.96 -10.48
CA THR A 74 -0.60 15.76 -11.06
C THR A 74 -0.47 14.46 -11.86
N ALA A 75 -1.56 13.70 -11.99
CA ALA A 75 -1.57 12.45 -12.73
C ALA A 75 -1.13 12.66 -14.19
N THR A 76 -0.32 11.73 -14.68
CA THR A 76 0.22 11.71 -16.03
C THR A 76 0.27 10.28 -16.53
N THR A 77 0.73 10.02 -17.74
CA THR A 77 0.81 8.66 -18.27
C THR A 77 1.82 7.82 -17.47
N PRO A 78 1.39 6.76 -16.75
CA PRO A 78 2.30 5.94 -15.97
C PRO A 78 2.99 4.88 -16.84
N GLN A 79 4.16 4.42 -16.39
CA GLN A 79 4.91 3.32 -16.99
C GLN A 79 4.73 2.01 -16.20
N ALA A 80 4.26 2.10 -14.97
CA ALA A 80 3.90 0.95 -14.14
C ALA A 80 2.79 1.34 -13.16
N TYR A 81 2.08 0.33 -12.66
CA TYR A 81 1.05 0.46 -11.65
C TYR A 81 1.43 -0.32 -10.39
N VAL A 82 1.01 0.22 -9.24
CA VAL A 82 0.93 -0.48 -7.97
C VAL A 82 -0.55 -0.57 -7.58
N GLU A 83 -1.07 -1.78 -7.42
CA GLU A 83 -2.46 -2.04 -7.03
C GLU A 83 -2.48 -2.84 -5.73
N LEU A 84 -3.36 -2.46 -4.79
CA LEU A 84 -3.51 -3.16 -3.52
C LEU A 84 -4.98 -3.48 -3.20
N VAL A 85 -5.19 -4.63 -2.57
CA VAL A 85 -6.43 -4.98 -1.86
C VAL A 85 -6.06 -5.21 -0.41
N ILE A 86 -6.51 -4.32 0.48
CA ILE A 86 -6.14 -4.33 1.91
C ILE A 86 -7.23 -5.05 2.68
N THR A 87 -6.87 -6.18 3.28
CA THR A 87 -7.79 -7.05 4.01
C THR A 87 -7.68 -6.88 5.52
N ARG A 88 -6.57 -6.37 6.03
CA ARG A 88 -6.36 -6.13 7.46
C ARG A 88 -5.51 -4.89 7.72
N PHE A 89 -5.98 -4.04 8.64
CA PHE A 89 -5.27 -2.83 9.09
C PHE A 89 -5.68 -2.46 10.52
N ALA A 90 -5.44 -3.38 11.46
CA ALA A 90 -5.92 -3.32 12.84
C ALA A 90 -5.07 -4.20 13.76
N ARG A 91 -5.39 -4.27 15.07
CA ARG A 91 -4.77 -5.27 15.96
C ARG A 91 -5.36 -6.66 15.81
N ASP A 92 -4.55 -7.67 16.08
CA ASP A 92 -5.00 -9.02 16.43
C ASP A 92 -5.26 -9.20 17.93
N ASP A 93 -5.76 -10.38 18.31
CA ASP A 93 -6.04 -10.75 19.71
C ASP A 93 -4.77 -10.90 20.56
N ALA A 94 -3.60 -11.00 19.93
CA ALA A 94 -2.30 -11.01 20.58
C ALA A 94 -1.70 -9.61 20.75
N ASN A 95 -2.47 -8.55 20.48
CA ASN A 95 -2.06 -7.15 20.52
C ASN A 95 -0.90 -6.80 19.56
N ASN A 96 -0.82 -7.48 18.43
CA ASN A 96 0.02 -7.04 17.31
C ASN A 96 -0.79 -6.15 16.38
N ALA A 97 -0.23 -5.04 15.93
CA ALA A 97 -0.70 -4.40 14.71
C ALA A 97 -0.45 -5.33 13.53
N VAL A 98 -1.41 -5.41 12.61
CA VAL A 98 -1.33 -6.27 11.43
C VAL A 98 -1.72 -5.47 10.19
N PHE A 99 -0.85 -5.52 9.19
CA PHE A 99 -1.12 -5.09 7.82
C PHE A 99 -1.18 -6.35 6.95
N GLU A 100 -2.31 -6.56 6.28
CA GLU A 100 -2.46 -7.63 5.30
C GLU A 100 -3.06 -7.08 4.01
N ALA A 101 -2.41 -7.39 2.89
CA ALA A 101 -2.86 -6.99 1.57
C ALA A 101 -2.47 -8.00 0.49
N GLN A 102 -3.26 -8.06 -0.57
CA GLN A 102 -2.78 -8.53 -1.87
C GLN A 102 -2.23 -7.35 -2.65
N VAL A 103 -1.06 -7.51 -3.26
CA VAL A 103 -0.41 -6.49 -4.07
C VAL A 103 -0.12 -7.02 -5.46
N ALA A 104 -0.30 -6.18 -6.47
CA ALA A 104 0.18 -6.41 -7.82
C ALA A 104 1.00 -5.20 -8.29
N VAL A 105 2.22 -5.47 -8.76
CA VAL A 105 3.12 -4.48 -9.35
C VAL A 105 3.41 -4.93 -10.77
N HIS A 106 3.09 -4.09 -11.76
CA HIS A 106 3.24 -4.46 -13.18
C HIS A 106 3.48 -3.24 -14.07
N ARG A 107 4.08 -3.47 -15.24
CA ARG A 107 4.24 -2.42 -16.26
C ARG A 107 2.89 -2.05 -16.86
N ALA A 108 2.73 -0.79 -17.24
CA ALA A 108 1.50 -0.30 -17.86
C ALA A 108 1.27 -0.85 -19.28
N ASP A 109 2.35 -1.24 -19.97
CA ASP A 109 2.37 -1.79 -21.34
C ASP A 109 2.46 -3.32 -21.38
N SER A 110 2.40 -4.01 -20.24
CA SER A 110 2.52 -5.47 -20.22
C SER A 110 1.24 -6.15 -20.67
N GLU A 111 1.36 -7.04 -21.66
CA GLU A 111 0.31 -8.00 -22.02
C GLU A 111 0.30 -9.25 -21.12
N ALA A 112 1.29 -9.39 -20.24
CA ALA A 112 1.37 -10.54 -19.35
C ALA A 112 0.26 -10.48 -18.28
N PRO A 113 -0.26 -11.63 -17.82
CA PRO A 113 -1.22 -11.67 -16.73
C PRO A 113 -0.69 -10.96 -15.48
N LYS A 114 -1.53 -10.12 -14.89
CA LYS A 114 -1.22 -9.48 -13.60
C LYS A 114 -1.03 -10.56 -12.55
N THR A 115 0.17 -10.64 -11.99
CA THR A 115 0.45 -11.52 -10.86
C THR A 115 0.33 -10.73 -9.57
N SER A 116 -0.52 -11.22 -8.66
CA SER A 116 -0.62 -10.69 -7.32
C SER A 116 0.08 -11.59 -6.32
N ARG A 117 0.62 -11.01 -5.25
CA ARG A 117 1.14 -11.73 -4.09
C ARG A 117 0.59 -11.15 -2.80
N SER A 118 0.72 -11.91 -1.72
CA SER A 118 0.32 -11.45 -0.39
C SER A 118 1.47 -10.73 0.33
N ILE A 119 1.15 -9.66 1.04
CA ILE A 119 1.97 -9.04 2.09
C ILE A 119 1.23 -9.27 3.41
N LEU A 120 1.87 -9.95 4.35
CA LEU A 120 1.41 -10.07 5.73
C LEU A 120 2.53 -9.62 6.66
N LEU A 121 2.30 -8.50 7.33
CA LEU A 121 3.24 -7.89 8.25
C LEU A 121 2.57 -7.71 9.60
N LYS A 122 3.32 -7.96 10.67
CA LYS A 122 2.83 -7.80 12.03
C LYS A 122 3.93 -7.32 12.94
N MET A 123 3.57 -6.51 13.93
CA MET A 123 4.48 -6.11 15.00
C MET A 123 3.71 -5.84 16.29
N PRO A 124 4.35 -6.02 17.47
CA PRO A 124 3.72 -5.68 18.73
C PRO A 124 3.25 -4.23 18.74
N ALA A 125 2.01 -4.01 19.12
CA ALA A 125 1.44 -2.69 19.35
C ALA A 125 0.59 -2.72 20.62
N PRO A 126 1.17 -2.99 21.81
CA PRO A 126 0.44 -2.84 23.05
C PRO A 126 0.16 -1.35 23.31
N GLY A 127 -0.92 -1.03 24.01
CA GLY A 127 -1.24 0.35 24.42
C GLY A 127 -2.50 0.91 23.76
N ASP A 128 -2.52 2.22 23.56
CA ASP A 128 -3.65 3.02 23.10
C ASP A 128 -3.76 3.12 21.57
N THR A 129 -4.73 3.89 21.07
CA THR A 129 -4.94 4.09 19.64
C THR A 129 -3.69 4.64 18.95
N ASP A 130 -2.96 5.56 19.58
CA ASP A 130 -1.75 6.16 19.01
C ASP A 130 -0.65 5.12 18.80
N ALA A 131 -0.42 4.24 19.79
CA ALA A 131 0.50 3.12 19.65
C ALA A 131 0.10 2.18 18.50
N LEU A 132 -1.20 1.95 18.27
CA LEU A 132 -1.67 1.17 17.12
C LEU A 132 -1.37 1.88 15.80
N VAL A 133 -1.77 3.13 15.66
CA VAL A 133 -1.61 3.88 14.40
C VAL A 133 -0.14 4.06 14.04
N SER A 134 0.73 4.31 15.03
CA SER A 134 2.18 4.36 14.83
C SER A 134 2.75 3.02 14.33
N ALA A 135 2.28 1.90 14.88
CA ALA A 135 2.71 0.58 14.43
C ALA A 135 2.19 0.28 13.03
N LEU A 136 0.93 0.59 12.72
CA LEU A 136 0.35 0.41 11.39
C LEU A 136 1.07 1.25 10.32
N SER A 137 1.42 2.50 10.64
CA SER A 137 2.24 3.35 9.76
C SER A 137 3.62 2.74 9.52
N THR A 138 4.24 2.15 10.55
CA THR A 138 5.51 1.43 10.41
C THR A 138 5.38 0.21 9.48
N LEU A 139 4.30 -0.56 9.62
CA LEU A 139 4.02 -1.72 8.74
C LEU A 139 3.75 -1.29 7.29
N LEU A 140 3.08 -0.16 7.07
CA LEU A 140 2.88 0.40 5.74
C LEU A 140 4.21 0.81 5.11
N GLY A 141 5.12 1.41 5.89
CA GLY A 141 6.49 1.68 5.44
C GLY A 141 7.24 0.42 5.03
N GLN A 142 7.12 -0.67 5.81
CA GLN A 142 7.71 -1.98 5.44
C GLN A 142 7.07 -2.57 4.18
N ALA A 143 5.77 -2.38 3.96
CA ALA A 143 5.12 -2.76 2.71
C ALA A 143 5.69 -1.94 1.53
N ALA A 144 5.93 -0.65 1.73
CA ALA A 144 6.58 0.23 0.74
C ALA A 144 7.99 -0.24 0.38
N ASP A 145 8.78 -0.74 1.35
CA ASP A 145 10.09 -1.36 1.10
C ASP A 145 9.97 -2.54 0.13
N GLN A 146 9.01 -3.45 0.37
CA GLN A 146 8.83 -4.61 -0.49
C GLN A 146 8.33 -4.22 -1.90
N ILE A 147 7.40 -3.26 -1.98
CA ILE A 147 6.85 -2.79 -3.26
C ILE A 147 7.91 -2.05 -4.07
N ALA A 148 8.75 -1.24 -3.41
CA ALA A 148 9.87 -0.57 -4.08
C ALA A 148 10.86 -1.59 -4.67
N ALA A 149 11.14 -2.68 -3.95
CA ALA A 149 11.98 -3.76 -4.46
C ALA A 149 11.35 -4.46 -5.69
N GLU A 150 10.02 -4.66 -5.71
CA GLU A 150 9.32 -5.19 -6.88
C GLU A 150 9.36 -4.26 -8.08
N ILE A 151 9.14 -2.95 -7.87
CA ILE A 151 9.25 -1.94 -8.93
C ILE A 151 10.65 -1.99 -9.56
N GLN A 152 11.68 -2.26 -8.76
CA GLN A 152 13.06 -2.40 -9.24
C GLN A 152 13.30 -3.64 -10.10
N GLN A 153 12.54 -4.71 -9.86
CA GLN A 153 12.67 -6.00 -10.55
C GLN A 153 11.79 -6.12 -11.79
N LEU A 154 10.85 -5.19 -11.98
CA LEU A 154 9.99 -5.20 -13.16
C LEU A 154 10.83 -5.21 -14.46
N PRO A 155 10.42 -6.04 -15.45
CA PRO A 155 11.18 -6.22 -16.67
C PRO A 155 11.34 -4.92 -17.44
N PRO A 156 12.48 -4.70 -18.11
CA PRO A 156 12.65 -3.56 -19.00
C PRO A 156 11.54 -3.56 -20.07
N VAL A 157 11.10 -2.38 -20.49
CA VAL A 157 10.19 -2.22 -21.64
C VAL A 157 10.73 -3.07 -22.80
N PRO A 158 9.93 -3.98 -23.38
CA PRO A 158 10.36 -4.70 -24.57
C PRO A 158 10.75 -3.66 -25.62
N THR A 159 12.02 -3.65 -26.02
CA THR A 159 12.43 -2.85 -27.18
C THR A 159 11.60 -3.39 -28.33
N ALA A 160 10.72 -2.56 -28.91
CA ALA A 160 10.13 -2.89 -30.18
C ALA A 160 11.30 -3.01 -31.17
N ASP A 161 11.68 -4.24 -31.51
CA ASP A 161 12.64 -4.48 -32.57
C ASP A 161 12.08 -3.82 -33.85
N GLN A 162 13.00 -3.13 -34.53
CA GLN A 162 12.77 -2.41 -35.79
C GLN A 162 12.35 -3.32 -36.93
#